data_AF-A0A094G6X7-F1
#
_entry.id   AF-A0A094G6X7-F1
#
_cell.length_a   1.000
_cell.length_b   1.000
_cell.length_c   1.000
_cell.angle_alpha   90.00
_cell.angle_beta   90.00
_cell.angle_gamma   90.00
#
_symmetry.space_group_name_H-M   'P 1'
#
loop_
_entity.id
_entity.type
_entity.pdbx_description
1 polymer ?
#
loop_
_entity_poly.entity_id
_entity_poly.type
_entity_poly.pdbx_seq_one_letter_code
_entity_poly.pdbx_strand_id
1 'polypeptide(L)'
;MPGLFQKILISAAVLGLVAVEGAPSVEPRTATEQGNGPKAIYFLTNEAQNAVVALPVGCDGTLSGGSVTGTGGKGSNAIDTNTSLPAAPDALGSQSALTVSGQYLFAVNAGSNTLTMFSISARDPTKLTALGRSASVPGDFPVTVAASAKNNLVCVGTTGVKSGVSCTSFSSHGLGKLDALRPFGLGQTNPPVGPFNTVSHTFFSSDESVLFTTVKGNPPLNNTGFVSAFPVKPTSACGGAISSLSTSETRSSPAGTAVLFGSAAIPGSTSLFVTDASFGGAVLSVDSSNKATLAEKGVISNQSATCWVTISDVTGTAFVTDIAVNRLVQMSTTDASIISSTDLSANGGPGLTDLASGGNFVYALSAGDGTTKTAVTVLDVSEGEVKQIQHFDVSSTGAGKNSQGMTVLM
;
A
#
# COMPACT_ATOMS: atom_id res chain seq x y z
N MET A 1 -53.18 -56.26 -57.63
CA MET A 1 -52.85 -57.71 -57.61
C MET A 1 -51.39 -57.86 -57.13
N PRO A 2 -51.07 -58.95 -56.40
CA PRO A 2 -50.54 -58.87 -55.03
C PRO A 2 -49.09 -59.36 -54.85
N GLY A 3 -48.58 -59.26 -53.61
CA GLY A 3 -47.48 -60.08 -53.06
C GLY A 3 -46.23 -59.25 -52.76
N LEU A 4 -45.92 -58.85 -51.51
CA LEU A 4 -45.52 -59.67 -50.36
C LEU A 4 -44.34 -60.61 -50.69
N PHE A 5 -43.12 -60.30 -50.22
CA PHE A 5 -42.41 -61.15 -49.26
C PHE A 5 -41.12 -60.48 -48.73
N GLN A 6 -41.00 -60.62 -47.43
CA GLN A 6 -39.98 -60.21 -46.47
C GLN A 6 -38.70 -61.05 -46.60
N LYS A 7 -37.52 -60.43 -46.36
CA LYS A 7 -36.43 -60.97 -45.50
C LYS A 7 -35.28 -59.99 -45.34
N ILE A 8 -34.71 -60.02 -44.13
CA ILE A 8 -33.81 -59.05 -43.49
C ILE A 8 -32.37 -59.63 -43.46
N LEU A 9 -31.39 -58.71 -43.34
CA LEU A 9 -29.96 -58.85 -42.96
C LEU A 9 -29.02 -59.15 -44.15
N ILE A 10 -27.84 -58.54 -44.29
CA ILE A 10 -26.82 -58.17 -43.27
C ILE A 10 -26.11 -56.86 -43.69
N SER A 11 -25.80 -56.03 -42.69
CA SER A 11 -24.99 -54.81 -42.79
C SER A 11 -23.52 -55.10 -43.04
N ALA A 12 -22.89 -54.34 -43.94
CA ALA A 12 -21.44 -54.13 -43.96
C ALA A 12 -21.19 -52.62 -44.10
N ALA A 13 -20.80 -51.99 -42.99
CA ALA A 13 -20.42 -50.59 -42.94
C ALA A 13 -19.00 -50.42 -43.48
N VAL A 14 -18.87 -49.64 -44.56
CA VAL A 14 -17.59 -49.09 -45.02
C VAL A 14 -17.53 -47.66 -44.46
N LEU A 15 -16.84 -47.48 -43.33
CA LEU A 15 -16.45 -46.14 -42.88
C LEU A 15 -15.20 -45.71 -43.65
N GLY A 16 -15.33 -44.67 -44.45
CA GLY A 16 -14.21 -43.91 -44.98
C GLY A 16 -13.48 -43.19 -43.85
N LEU A 17 -12.14 -43.23 -43.89
CA LEU A 17 -11.30 -42.38 -43.07
C LEU A 17 -11.52 -40.92 -43.49
N VAL A 18 -12.11 -40.13 -42.60
CA VAL A 18 -11.97 -38.67 -42.62
C VAL A 18 -10.71 -38.38 -41.80
N ALA A 19 -9.69 -37.79 -42.44
CA ALA A 19 -8.57 -37.21 -41.72
C ALA A 19 -9.11 -36.02 -40.91
N VAL A 20 -9.19 -36.18 -39.60
CA VAL A 20 -9.40 -35.07 -38.67
C VAL A 20 -8.04 -34.40 -38.52
N GLU A 21 -7.89 -33.19 -39.06
CA GLU A 21 -6.81 -32.28 -38.66
C GLU A 21 -6.92 -32.08 -37.15
N GLY A 22 -5.96 -32.64 -36.42
CA GLY A 22 -5.85 -32.48 -34.99
C GLY A 22 -5.75 -31.00 -34.66
N ALA A 23 -6.63 -30.52 -33.78
CA ALA A 23 -6.48 -29.23 -33.14
C ALA A 23 -5.04 -29.09 -32.59
N PRO A 24 -4.42 -27.91 -32.70
CA PRO A 24 -3.07 -27.72 -32.17
C PRO A 24 -3.08 -28.07 -30.69
N SER A 25 -2.30 -29.09 -30.35
CA SER A 25 -2.03 -29.47 -28.97
C SER A 25 -1.43 -28.27 -28.27
N VAL A 26 -2.20 -27.62 -27.41
CA VAL A 26 -1.68 -26.66 -26.45
C VAL A 26 -0.78 -27.46 -25.52
N GLU A 27 0.53 -27.42 -25.78
CA GLU A 27 1.51 -27.88 -24.81
C GLU A 27 1.23 -27.14 -23.50
N PRO A 28 1.12 -27.85 -22.36
CA PRO A 28 1.06 -27.19 -21.07
C PRO A 28 2.36 -26.40 -20.95
N ARG A 29 2.27 -25.06 -21.04
CA ARG A 29 3.37 -24.18 -20.72
C ARG A 29 3.85 -24.58 -19.33
N THR A 30 4.98 -25.25 -19.29
CA THR A 30 5.78 -25.41 -18.08
C THR A 30 5.84 -24.04 -17.43
N ALA A 31 5.38 -23.95 -16.18
CA ALA A 31 5.53 -22.76 -15.36
C ALA A 31 7.01 -22.37 -15.42
N THR A 32 7.33 -21.38 -16.25
CA THR A 32 8.57 -20.65 -16.14
C THR A 32 8.65 -20.21 -14.70
N GLU A 33 9.77 -20.52 -14.03
CA GLU A 33 10.06 -20.05 -12.68
C GLU A 33 9.55 -18.62 -12.56
N GLN A 34 8.71 -18.37 -11.57
CA GLN A 34 8.19 -17.05 -11.28
C GLN A 34 9.42 -16.17 -11.08
N GLY A 35 9.74 -15.38 -12.12
CA GLY A 35 10.89 -14.48 -12.12
C GLY A 35 10.75 -13.47 -10.98
N ASN A 36 11.72 -12.57 -10.84
CA ASN A 36 11.75 -11.49 -9.83
C ASN A 36 10.58 -10.45 -9.96
N GLY A 37 9.43 -10.83 -10.50
CA GLY A 37 8.23 -10.01 -10.61
C GLY A 37 7.29 -10.17 -9.41
N PRO A 38 6.35 -9.24 -9.24
CA PRO A 38 5.38 -9.25 -8.15
C PRO A 38 4.59 -10.57 -8.11
N LYS A 39 4.40 -11.10 -6.90
CA LYS A 39 3.67 -12.36 -6.65
C LYS A 39 2.25 -12.14 -6.15
N ALA A 40 2.05 -11.12 -5.32
CA ALA A 40 0.74 -10.76 -4.78
C ALA A 40 0.72 -9.30 -4.33
N ILE A 41 -0.48 -8.73 -4.29
CA ILE A 41 -0.76 -7.45 -3.65
C ILE A 41 -1.66 -7.62 -2.43
N TYR A 42 -1.57 -6.68 -1.51
CA TYR A 42 -2.35 -6.68 -0.29
C TYR A 42 -2.86 -5.29 0.05
N PHE A 43 -4.10 -5.24 0.54
CA PHE A 43 -4.70 -4.04 1.12
C PHE A 43 -5.71 -4.40 2.21
N LEU A 44 -6.12 -3.42 3.01
CA LEU A 44 -7.10 -3.62 4.08
C LEU A 44 -8.50 -3.25 3.63
N THR A 45 -9.49 -4.00 4.10
CA THR A 45 -10.90 -3.58 4.01
C THR A 45 -11.17 -2.39 4.93
N ASN A 46 -10.48 -2.31 6.07
CA ASN A 46 -10.68 -1.33 7.15
C ASN A 46 -12.16 -1.23 7.62
N GLU A 47 -12.88 -2.35 7.53
CA GLU A 47 -14.25 -2.45 8.01
C GLU A 47 -14.30 -2.74 9.52
N ALA A 48 -15.50 -2.71 10.12
CA ALA A 48 -15.71 -3.05 11.52
C ALA A 48 -15.13 -4.44 11.90
N GLN A 49 -15.14 -5.37 10.94
CA GLN A 49 -14.31 -6.57 10.94
C GLN A 49 -13.19 -6.38 9.92
N ASN A 50 -12.03 -5.92 10.38
CA ASN A 50 -10.94 -5.59 9.46
C ASN A 50 -10.31 -6.86 8.91
N ALA A 51 -10.04 -6.88 7.61
CA ALA A 51 -9.43 -8.01 6.92
C ALA A 51 -8.37 -7.54 5.92
N VAL A 52 -7.40 -8.41 5.66
CA VAL A 52 -6.44 -8.25 4.56
C VAL A 52 -7.03 -8.93 3.34
N VAL A 53 -7.19 -8.19 2.26
CA VAL A 53 -7.44 -8.73 0.92
C VAL A 53 -6.09 -9.04 0.29
N ALA A 54 -5.91 -10.26 -0.20
CA ALA A 54 -4.68 -10.71 -0.84
C ALA A 54 -4.99 -11.21 -2.25
N LEU A 55 -4.46 -10.54 -3.28
CA LEU A 55 -4.71 -10.89 -4.68
C LEU A 55 -3.43 -11.39 -5.34
N PRO A 56 -3.45 -12.54 -6.04
CA PRO A 56 -2.29 -13.03 -6.76
C PRO A 56 -2.03 -12.17 -8.00
N VAL A 57 -0.76 -12.06 -8.35
CA VAL A 57 -0.30 -11.32 -9.52
C VAL A 57 0.19 -12.30 -10.58
N GLY A 58 -0.35 -12.18 -11.79
CA GLY A 58 0.07 -12.92 -12.98
C GLY A 58 1.43 -12.45 -13.51
N CYS A 59 2.04 -13.25 -14.38
CA CYS A 59 3.32 -12.86 -15.02
C CYS A 59 3.21 -11.60 -15.89
N ASP A 60 2.00 -11.27 -16.34
CA ASP A 60 1.66 -10.06 -17.09
C ASP A 60 1.27 -8.88 -16.17
N GLY A 61 1.44 -9.03 -14.86
CA GLY A 61 1.08 -8.04 -13.85
C GLY A 61 -0.40 -8.02 -13.47
N THR A 62 -1.26 -8.73 -14.20
CA THR A 62 -2.71 -8.69 -13.95
C THR A 62 -3.11 -9.42 -12.67
N LEU A 63 -4.22 -8.99 -12.08
CA LEU A 63 -4.81 -9.53 -10.87
C LEU A 63 -5.91 -10.54 -11.21
N SER A 64 -6.10 -11.48 -10.29
CA SER A 64 -7.23 -12.43 -10.34
C SER A 64 -7.82 -12.65 -8.95
N GLY A 65 -8.81 -13.53 -8.84
CA GLY A 65 -9.48 -13.83 -7.57
C GLY A 65 -8.48 -14.31 -6.51
N GLY A 66 -8.58 -13.73 -5.31
CA GLY A 66 -7.66 -13.99 -4.21
C GLY A 66 -8.36 -14.43 -2.93
N SER A 67 -7.78 -14.07 -1.79
CA SER A 67 -8.28 -14.44 -0.46
C SER A 67 -8.57 -13.21 0.40
N VAL A 68 -9.36 -13.43 1.45
CA VAL A 68 -9.66 -12.43 2.48
C VAL A 68 -9.39 -13.07 3.83
N THR A 69 -8.45 -12.50 4.58
CA THR A 69 -8.04 -13.03 5.89
C THR A 69 -8.31 -12.00 6.99
N GLY A 70 -9.12 -12.38 7.97
CA GLY A 70 -9.45 -11.49 9.10
C GLY A 70 -8.22 -11.16 9.93
N THR A 71 -8.12 -9.89 10.33
CA THR A 71 -7.05 -9.40 11.23
C THR A 71 -7.30 -9.74 12.69
N GLY A 72 -8.54 -10.08 13.05
CA GLY A 72 -8.99 -10.18 14.44
C GLY A 72 -9.20 -8.82 15.14
N GLY A 73 -8.85 -7.71 14.47
CA GLY A 73 -9.06 -6.35 14.94
C GLY A 73 -10.22 -5.65 14.22
N LYS A 74 -10.37 -4.36 14.52
CA LYS A 74 -11.42 -3.50 13.96
C LYS A 74 -10.81 -2.33 13.17
N GLY A 75 -11.38 -2.04 12.01
CA GLY A 75 -11.12 -0.83 11.26
C GLY A 75 -11.86 0.36 11.87
N SER A 76 -11.58 1.55 11.37
CA SER A 76 -12.29 2.78 11.77
C SER A 76 -12.06 3.91 10.77
N ASN A 77 -12.84 4.96 10.92
CA ASN A 77 -12.75 6.18 10.13
C ASN A 77 -12.37 7.34 11.04
N ALA A 78 -11.50 8.22 10.54
CA ALA A 78 -11.36 9.57 11.06
C ALA A 78 -12.68 10.35 10.83
N ILE A 79 -12.81 11.49 11.49
CA ILE A 79 -13.88 12.45 11.21
C ILE A 79 -13.37 13.44 10.16
N ASP A 80 -14.13 13.63 9.09
CA ASP A 80 -13.83 14.65 8.09
C ASP A 80 -14.17 16.04 8.65
N THR A 81 -13.20 16.96 8.59
CA THR A 81 -13.35 18.30 9.19
C THR A 81 -14.41 19.17 8.51
N ASN A 82 -14.77 18.89 7.25
CA ASN A 82 -15.71 19.72 6.50
C ASN A 82 -17.15 19.28 6.75
N THR A 83 -17.37 17.97 6.87
CA THR A 83 -18.70 17.35 6.99
C THR A 83 -19.05 16.94 8.41
N SER A 84 -18.05 16.81 9.30
CA SER A 84 -18.20 16.23 10.64
C SER A 84 -18.77 14.80 10.65
N LEU A 85 -18.60 14.07 9.54
CA LEU A 85 -19.01 12.68 9.37
C LEU A 85 -17.78 11.76 9.28
N PRO A 86 -17.94 10.43 9.42
CA PRO A 86 -16.87 9.49 9.13
C PRO A 86 -16.28 9.71 7.73
N ALA A 87 -14.96 9.92 7.67
CA ALA A 87 -14.22 10.20 6.43
C ALA A 87 -14.25 9.00 5.47
N ALA A 88 -14.62 9.24 4.21
CA ALA A 88 -14.49 8.31 3.10
C ALA A 88 -14.64 9.07 1.77
N PRO A 89 -13.96 8.68 0.68
CA PRO A 89 -12.85 7.71 0.64
C PRO A 89 -11.64 8.25 1.44
N ASP A 90 -10.67 7.40 1.79
CA ASP A 90 -9.57 7.70 2.73
C ASP A 90 -9.97 7.83 4.21
N ALA A 91 -10.34 6.69 4.79
CA ALA A 91 -10.79 6.59 6.18
C ALA A 91 -9.68 6.86 7.22
N LEU A 92 -8.40 6.65 6.87
CA LEU A 92 -7.28 6.80 7.82
C LEU A 92 -6.46 8.08 7.59
N GLY A 93 -6.58 8.71 6.42
CA GLY A 93 -5.82 9.93 6.11
C GLY A 93 -4.33 9.66 6.00
N SER A 94 -3.91 8.48 5.55
CA SER A 94 -2.53 8.00 5.69
C SER A 94 -2.11 7.04 4.57
N GLN A 95 -0.81 6.79 4.49
CA GLN A 95 -0.20 5.76 3.64
C GLN A 95 0.37 4.61 4.49
N SER A 96 0.42 3.41 3.90
CA SER A 96 1.01 2.21 4.51
C SER A 96 0.26 1.74 5.77
N ALA A 97 -1.07 1.61 5.66
CA ALA A 97 -1.90 0.97 6.70
C ALA A 97 -1.54 -0.53 6.90
N LEU A 98 -0.86 -1.12 5.93
CA LEU A 98 -0.23 -2.42 6.00
C LEU A 98 1.10 -2.41 5.25
N THR A 99 2.02 -3.30 5.63
CA THR A 99 3.33 -3.43 4.99
C THR A 99 3.82 -4.88 5.02
N VAL A 100 4.70 -5.23 4.08
CA VAL A 100 5.35 -6.55 3.98
C VAL A 100 6.83 -6.42 4.33
N SER A 101 7.36 -7.40 5.07
CA SER A 101 8.79 -7.55 5.34
C SER A 101 9.17 -9.02 5.29
N GLY A 102 9.90 -9.40 4.23
CA GLY A 102 10.17 -10.80 3.93
C GLY A 102 8.88 -11.61 3.76
N GLN A 103 8.72 -12.66 4.57
CA GLN A 103 7.55 -13.54 4.56
C GLN A 103 6.45 -13.12 5.55
N TYR A 104 6.49 -11.89 6.05
CA TYR A 104 5.55 -11.39 7.04
C TYR A 104 4.80 -10.17 6.54
N LEU A 105 3.54 -10.06 6.92
CA LEU A 105 2.68 -8.92 6.67
C LEU A 105 2.20 -8.35 8.00
N PHE A 106 2.20 -7.03 8.11
CA PHE A 106 1.75 -6.30 9.30
C PHE A 106 0.58 -5.38 8.92
N ALA A 107 -0.50 -5.41 9.70
CA ALA A 107 -1.73 -4.68 9.41
C ALA A 107 -2.21 -3.91 10.65
N VAL A 108 -2.44 -2.60 10.50
CA VAL A 108 -3.01 -1.78 11.58
C VAL A 108 -4.53 -1.99 11.68
N ASN A 109 -5.05 -1.89 12.90
CA ASN A 109 -6.48 -1.96 13.19
C ASN A 109 -6.90 -0.73 13.98
N ALA A 110 -7.22 0.36 13.25
CA ALA A 110 -7.48 1.68 13.81
C ALA A 110 -8.56 1.69 14.90
N GLY A 111 -9.66 0.95 14.71
CA GLY A 111 -10.80 0.92 15.65
C GLY A 111 -10.60 0.06 16.89
N SER A 112 -9.50 -0.69 16.96
CA SER A 112 -9.18 -1.53 18.13
C SER A 112 -7.83 -1.19 18.77
N ASN A 113 -7.10 -0.21 18.22
CA ASN A 113 -5.74 0.13 18.64
C ASN A 113 -4.83 -1.10 18.70
N THR A 114 -4.84 -1.94 17.65
CA THR A 114 -3.99 -3.13 17.58
C THR A 114 -3.20 -3.21 16.28
N LEU A 115 -2.12 -4.00 16.30
CA LEU A 115 -1.34 -4.43 15.15
C LEU A 115 -1.46 -5.96 15.01
N THR A 116 -1.82 -6.44 13.82
CA THR A 116 -1.82 -7.88 13.51
C THR A 116 -0.64 -8.23 12.62
N MET A 117 0.00 -9.36 12.88
CA MET A 117 1.06 -9.93 12.05
C MET A 117 0.58 -11.24 11.41
N PHE A 118 0.95 -11.46 10.15
CA PHE A 118 0.68 -12.69 9.43
C PHE A 118 1.98 -13.28 8.87
N SER A 119 2.05 -14.61 8.78
CA SER A 119 2.97 -15.27 7.86
C SER A 119 2.31 -15.42 6.49
N ILE A 120 3.09 -15.16 5.44
CA ILE A 120 2.70 -15.36 4.05
C ILE A 120 3.15 -16.76 3.62
N SER A 121 2.25 -17.54 3.04
CA SER A 121 2.58 -18.87 2.52
C SER A 121 3.51 -18.77 1.31
N ALA A 122 4.69 -19.39 1.39
CA ALA A 122 5.65 -19.42 0.27
C ALA A 122 5.12 -20.17 -0.98
N ARG A 123 4.12 -21.06 -0.81
CA ARG A 123 3.51 -21.80 -1.93
C ARG A 123 2.33 -21.07 -2.56
N ASP A 124 1.70 -20.20 -1.79
CA ASP A 124 0.49 -19.49 -2.19
C ASP A 124 0.48 -18.16 -1.45
N PRO A 125 1.04 -17.10 -2.06
CA PRO A 125 1.16 -15.78 -1.44
C PRO A 125 -0.16 -15.17 -1.00
N THR A 126 -1.30 -15.66 -1.49
CA THR A 126 -2.62 -15.18 -1.08
C THR A 126 -3.06 -15.78 0.25
N LYS A 127 -2.45 -16.88 0.72
CA LYS A 127 -2.79 -17.52 1.99
C LYS A 127 -1.98 -16.92 3.13
N LEU A 128 -2.69 -16.20 3.99
CA LEU A 128 -2.14 -15.57 5.20
C LEU A 128 -2.53 -16.39 6.44
N THR A 129 -1.61 -16.52 7.39
CA THR A 129 -1.88 -17.11 8.70
C THR A 129 -1.50 -16.11 9.78
N ALA A 130 -2.47 -15.71 10.61
CA ALA A 130 -2.21 -14.80 11.72
C ALA A 130 -1.22 -15.44 12.71
N LEU A 131 -0.18 -14.70 13.09
CA LEU A 131 0.84 -15.14 14.03
C LEU A 131 0.57 -14.55 15.42
N GLY A 132 0.03 -15.39 16.30
CA GLY A 132 -0.35 -14.98 17.65
C GLY A 132 -1.60 -14.12 17.67
N ARG A 133 -1.79 -13.39 18.78
CA ARG A 133 -2.88 -12.39 18.92
C ARG A 133 -2.38 -11.02 18.47
N SER A 134 -3.29 -10.17 18.00
CA SER A 134 -2.96 -8.78 17.70
C SER A 134 -2.35 -8.09 18.92
N ALA A 135 -1.25 -7.38 18.71
CA ALA A 135 -0.56 -6.64 19.76
C ALA A 135 -1.28 -5.32 20.03
N SER A 136 -1.47 -4.98 21.30
CA SER A 136 -2.02 -3.69 21.71
C SER A 136 -1.04 -2.57 21.40
N VAL A 137 -1.50 -1.53 20.71
CA VAL A 137 -0.73 -0.34 20.39
C VAL A 137 -0.97 0.71 21.49
N PRO A 138 0.09 1.32 22.07
CA PRO A 138 -0.07 2.26 23.19
C PRO A 138 -0.67 3.61 22.78
N GLY A 139 -0.60 3.95 21.49
CA GLY A 139 -1.25 5.12 20.90
C GLY A 139 -2.68 4.83 20.43
N ASP A 140 -3.40 5.89 20.06
CA ASP A 140 -4.78 5.80 19.57
C ASP A 140 -4.82 5.78 18.05
N PHE A 141 -5.78 5.08 17.47
CA PHE A 141 -6.06 5.14 16.03
C PHE A 141 -4.79 4.92 15.18
N PRO A 142 -4.17 3.72 15.21
CA PRO A 142 -3.02 3.41 14.37
C PRO A 142 -3.40 3.49 12.89
N VAL A 143 -2.63 4.26 12.12
CA VAL A 143 -2.92 4.58 10.70
C VAL A 143 -1.86 4.07 9.74
N THR A 144 -0.64 3.87 10.22
CA THR A 144 0.50 3.52 9.36
C THR A 144 1.45 2.57 10.09
N VAL A 145 2.12 1.68 9.34
CA VAL A 145 3.09 0.72 9.86
C VAL A 145 4.30 0.62 8.94
N ALA A 146 5.48 0.52 9.54
CA ALA A 146 6.76 0.25 8.90
C ALA A 146 7.42 -0.96 9.51
N ALA A 147 8.09 -1.79 8.71
CA ALA A 147 8.85 -2.94 9.18
C ALA A 147 10.28 -2.91 8.63
N SER A 148 11.23 -3.30 9.48
CA SER A 148 12.65 -3.38 9.20
C SER A 148 13.11 -4.82 9.43
N ALA A 149 13.42 -5.52 8.33
CA ALA A 149 13.92 -6.89 8.37
C ALA A 149 15.32 -6.93 8.99
N LYS A 150 16.17 -5.94 8.68
CA LYS A 150 17.55 -5.83 9.16
C LYS A 150 17.60 -5.73 10.69
N ASN A 151 16.63 -5.04 11.29
CA ASN A 151 16.59 -4.79 12.74
C ASN A 151 15.57 -5.66 13.49
N ASN A 152 14.80 -6.50 12.79
CA ASN A 152 13.65 -7.22 13.34
C ASN A 152 12.68 -6.31 14.10
N LEU A 153 12.42 -5.11 13.55
CA LEU A 153 11.58 -4.08 14.17
C LEU A 153 10.35 -3.80 13.31
N VAL A 154 9.20 -3.63 13.97
CA VAL A 154 8.00 -3.09 13.35
C VAL A 154 7.50 -1.91 14.19
N CYS A 155 7.22 -0.80 13.53
CA CYS A 155 6.86 0.47 14.14
C CYS A 155 5.52 0.96 13.60
N VAL A 156 4.66 1.41 14.51
CA VAL A 156 3.30 1.85 14.22
C VAL A 156 3.19 3.35 14.50
N GLY A 157 2.75 4.10 13.49
CA GLY A 157 2.37 5.49 13.62
C GLY A 157 0.90 5.62 14.01
N THR A 158 0.64 6.35 15.09
CA THR A 158 -0.69 6.56 15.66
C THR A 158 -1.08 8.02 15.62
N THR A 159 -2.36 8.29 15.37
CA THR A 159 -2.92 9.64 15.46
C THR A 159 -3.80 9.73 16.72
N GLY A 160 -4.81 10.60 16.71
CA GLY A 160 -5.74 10.75 17.81
C GLY A 160 -5.13 11.37 19.07
N VAL A 161 -5.82 11.22 20.20
CA VAL A 161 -5.41 11.81 21.49
C VAL A 161 -3.98 11.39 21.85
N LYS A 162 -3.67 10.09 21.77
CA LYS A 162 -2.31 9.55 21.93
C LYS A 162 -1.62 9.33 20.58
N SER A 163 -1.29 10.44 19.93
CA SER A 163 -0.52 10.47 18.68
C SER A 163 0.98 10.29 18.92
N GLY A 164 1.64 9.50 18.06
CA GLY A 164 3.05 9.19 18.20
C GLY A 164 3.50 7.96 17.41
N VAL A 165 4.69 7.45 17.77
CA VAL A 165 5.24 6.21 17.22
C VAL A 165 5.59 5.25 18.35
N SER A 166 5.26 3.97 18.18
CA SER A 166 5.74 2.89 19.04
C SER A 166 6.16 1.69 18.21
N CYS A 167 7.18 0.98 18.68
CA CYS A 167 7.78 -0.14 17.99
C CYS A 167 7.77 -1.41 18.84
N THR A 168 7.85 -2.54 18.18
CA THR A 168 8.09 -3.84 18.79
C THR A 168 9.02 -4.66 17.91
N SER A 169 9.52 -5.76 18.46
CA SER A 169 10.16 -6.78 17.66
C SER A 169 9.15 -7.74 17.07
N PHE A 170 9.55 -8.44 16.01
CA PHE A 170 8.79 -9.52 15.43
C PHE A 170 9.67 -10.73 15.14
N SER A 171 9.07 -11.90 15.10
CA SER A 171 9.72 -13.15 14.71
C SER A 171 8.69 -14.12 14.12
N SER A 172 9.12 -15.34 13.77
CA SER A 172 8.19 -16.41 13.37
C SER A 172 7.16 -16.78 14.44
N HIS A 173 7.35 -16.36 15.70
CA HIS A 173 6.41 -16.58 16.80
C HIS A 173 5.38 -15.45 16.98
N GLY A 174 5.46 -14.40 16.15
CA GLY A 174 4.57 -13.24 16.22
C GLY A 174 5.25 -11.99 16.78
N LEU A 175 4.41 -11.04 17.21
CA LEU A 175 4.80 -9.73 17.71
C LEU A 175 5.20 -9.79 19.19
N GLY A 176 6.25 -9.06 19.56
CA GLY A 176 6.52 -8.70 20.95
C GLY A 176 5.54 -7.64 21.47
N LYS A 177 5.69 -7.27 22.74
CA LYS A 177 4.98 -6.11 23.31
C LYS A 177 5.55 -4.81 22.74
N LEU A 178 4.67 -3.91 22.28
CA LEU A 178 5.05 -2.56 21.87
C LEU A 178 5.65 -1.77 23.03
N ASP A 179 6.69 -0.99 22.71
CA ASP A 179 7.42 -0.15 23.64
C ASP A 179 6.63 1.11 24.05
N ALA A 180 7.28 2.06 24.73
CA ALA A 180 6.65 3.31 25.09
C ALA A 180 6.37 4.16 23.84
N LEU A 181 5.21 4.84 23.83
CA LEU A 181 4.86 5.80 22.79
C LEU A 181 5.86 6.97 22.79
N ARG A 182 6.35 7.33 21.61
CA ARG A 182 7.08 8.57 21.32
C ARG A 182 6.06 9.61 20.88
N PRO A 183 5.58 10.50 21.76
CA PRO A 183 4.40 11.31 21.49
C PRO A 183 4.71 12.48 20.55
N PHE A 184 3.77 12.77 19.65
CA PHE A 184 3.86 13.95 18.78
C PHE A 184 3.18 15.20 19.34
N GLY A 185 2.22 15.02 20.26
CA GLY A 185 1.51 16.12 20.90
C GLY A 185 0.58 16.88 19.97
N LEU A 186 -0.13 16.18 19.08
CA LEU A 186 -0.94 16.83 18.03
C LEU A 186 -2.22 17.50 18.56
N GLY A 187 -2.66 17.21 19.79
CA GLY A 187 -3.90 17.78 20.33
C GLY A 187 -5.18 17.31 19.61
N GLN A 188 -5.14 16.10 19.05
CA GLN A 188 -6.25 15.48 18.30
C GLN A 188 -7.32 14.88 19.22
N THR A 189 -8.51 14.60 18.66
CA THR A 189 -9.60 13.84 19.30
C THR A 189 -9.47 12.34 19.03
N ASN A 190 -10.37 11.51 19.58
CA ASN A 190 -10.46 10.10 19.19
C ASN A 190 -11.94 9.71 18.97
N PRO A 191 -12.38 9.41 17.72
CA PRO A 191 -11.58 9.39 16.49
C PRO A 191 -10.95 10.76 16.14
N PRO A 192 -9.81 10.77 15.42
CA PRO A 192 -9.14 12.01 15.00
C PRO A 192 -10.00 12.80 14.02
N VAL A 193 -9.85 14.13 13.99
CA VAL A 193 -10.44 15.01 12.97
C VAL A 193 -9.37 15.35 11.93
N GLY A 194 -9.61 14.93 10.70
CA GLY A 194 -8.69 15.08 9.57
C GLY A 194 -9.24 15.99 8.46
N PRO A 195 -8.44 16.24 7.40
CA PRO A 195 -7.14 15.60 7.17
C PRO A 195 -6.00 16.24 7.97
N PHE A 196 -6.10 17.52 8.32
CA PHE A 196 -4.99 18.28 8.90
C PHE A 196 -4.52 17.78 10.28
N ASN A 197 -3.26 18.08 10.62
CA ASN A 197 -2.69 17.83 11.94
C ASN A 197 -2.81 16.36 12.40
N THR A 198 -2.56 15.43 11.49
CA THR A 198 -2.59 13.97 11.70
C THR A 198 -1.30 13.33 11.17
N VAL A 199 -0.93 12.17 11.73
CA VAL A 199 0.15 11.33 11.18
C VAL A 199 -0.22 10.85 9.79
N SER A 200 0.73 10.90 8.85
CA SER A 200 0.50 10.53 7.44
C SER A 200 1.17 9.23 7.07
N HIS A 201 2.45 9.08 7.39
CA HIS A 201 3.21 7.92 6.96
C HIS A 201 4.39 7.70 7.90
N THR A 202 4.64 6.44 8.29
CA THR A 202 5.85 6.03 8.99
C THR A 202 6.57 5.01 8.12
N PHE A 203 7.87 5.19 7.90
CA PHE A 203 8.67 4.35 7.00
C PHE A 203 10.15 4.39 7.38
N PHE A 204 10.91 3.36 7.03
CA PHE A 204 12.36 3.32 7.27
C PHE A 204 13.13 3.95 6.10
N SER A 205 14.31 4.51 6.39
CA SER A 205 15.33 4.81 5.39
C SER A 205 15.72 3.54 4.62
N SER A 206 16.27 3.69 3.41
CA SER A 206 16.65 2.56 2.55
C SER A 206 17.66 1.61 3.19
N ASP A 207 18.51 2.11 4.09
CA ASP A 207 19.50 1.33 4.85
C ASP A 207 18.96 0.83 6.22
N GLU A 208 17.70 1.11 6.50
CA GLU A 208 16.96 0.82 7.74
C GLU A 208 17.64 1.37 9.01
N SER A 209 18.43 2.44 8.90
CA SER A 209 19.12 3.07 10.04
C SER A 209 18.30 4.16 10.72
N VAL A 210 17.27 4.69 10.06
CA VAL A 210 16.40 5.76 10.57
C VAL A 210 14.94 5.42 10.27
N LEU A 211 14.06 5.60 11.24
CA LEU A 211 12.62 5.64 11.00
C LEU A 211 12.19 7.09 10.80
N PHE A 212 11.53 7.37 9.69
CA PHE A 212 10.89 8.65 9.43
C PHE A 212 9.39 8.56 9.67
N THR A 213 8.81 9.64 10.18
CA THR A 213 7.35 9.82 10.25
C THR A 213 6.98 11.22 9.77
N THR A 214 6.08 11.29 8.79
CA THR A 214 5.51 12.55 8.30
C THR A 214 4.18 12.85 8.99
N VAL A 215 3.96 14.13 9.27
CA VAL A 215 2.74 14.66 9.90
C VAL A 215 2.25 15.86 9.10
N LYS A 216 0.96 15.88 8.76
CA LYS A 216 0.32 16.98 8.04
C LYS A 216 0.30 18.23 8.91
N GLY A 217 0.50 19.39 8.28
CA GLY A 217 0.19 20.67 8.91
C GLY A 217 -1.31 20.95 8.99
N ASN A 218 -1.61 22.15 9.43
CA ASN A 218 -2.93 22.78 9.38
C ASN A 218 -2.75 24.23 8.89
N PRO A 219 -2.69 24.45 7.56
CA PRO A 219 -2.48 25.78 6.99
C PRO A 219 -3.50 26.83 7.45
N PRO A 220 -4.82 26.50 7.60
CA PRO A 220 -5.78 27.42 8.20
C PRO A 220 -5.42 27.94 9.60
N LEU A 221 -4.63 27.18 10.37
CA LEU A 221 -4.15 27.56 11.71
C LEU A 221 -2.67 27.98 11.72
N ASN A 222 -2.08 28.28 10.55
CA ASN A 222 -0.67 28.63 10.39
C ASN A 222 0.29 27.61 11.03
N ASN A 223 -0.06 26.33 10.95
CA ASN A 223 0.76 25.22 11.42
C ASN A 223 1.32 24.45 10.22
N THR A 224 2.63 24.43 10.06
CA THR A 224 3.29 23.62 9.03
C THR A 224 3.48 22.19 9.53
N GLY A 225 3.32 21.21 8.63
CA GLY A 225 3.65 19.82 8.94
C GLY A 225 5.11 19.62 9.33
N PHE A 226 5.44 18.40 9.71
CA PHE A 226 6.82 18.06 10.05
C PHE A 226 7.18 16.63 9.66
N VAL A 227 8.49 16.41 9.56
CA VAL A 227 9.13 15.10 9.47
C VAL A 227 9.86 14.86 10.77
N SER A 228 9.59 13.74 11.42
CA SER A 228 10.33 13.28 12.59
C SER A 228 11.24 12.12 12.19
N ALA A 229 12.51 12.21 12.55
CA ALA A 229 13.51 11.20 12.28
C ALA A 229 14.00 10.57 13.59
N PHE A 230 13.84 9.25 13.71
CA PHE A 230 14.24 8.46 14.86
C PHE A 230 15.35 7.50 14.46
N PRO A 231 16.60 7.70 14.93
CA PRO A 231 17.67 6.75 14.68
C PRO A 231 17.35 5.37 15.27
N VAL A 232 17.63 4.32 14.51
CA VAL A 232 17.63 2.95 15.02
C VAL A 232 18.95 2.74 15.77
N LYS A 233 18.85 2.23 16.99
CA LYS A 233 19.98 1.84 17.82
C LYS A 233 20.21 0.34 17.60
N PRO A 234 21.18 -0.05 16.75
CA PRO A 234 21.46 -1.44 16.47
C PRO A 234 21.95 -2.16 17.73
N THR A 235 21.73 -3.47 17.77
CA THR A 235 22.22 -4.35 18.83
C THR A 235 23.75 -4.31 18.91
N SER A 236 24.32 -4.31 20.12
CA SER A 236 25.74 -4.63 20.29
C SER A 236 26.00 -6.06 19.81
N ALA A 237 27.10 -6.28 19.08
CA ALA A 237 27.48 -7.60 18.54
C ALA A 237 27.70 -8.70 19.61
N CYS A 238 27.77 -8.32 20.89
CA CYS A 238 27.95 -9.22 22.02
C CYS A 238 26.67 -9.25 22.88
N GLY A 239 25.79 -10.25 22.66
CA GLY A 239 24.64 -10.55 23.53
C GLY A 239 23.29 -10.20 22.91
N GLY A 240 22.31 -11.10 23.08
CA GLY A 240 20.98 -11.10 22.43
C GLY A 240 20.02 -9.96 22.78
N ALA A 241 20.52 -8.73 22.88
CA ALA A 241 19.69 -7.53 22.83
C ALA A 241 19.02 -7.43 21.45
N ILE A 242 17.84 -6.82 21.39
CA ILE A 242 17.07 -6.56 20.17
C ILE A 242 17.29 -5.09 19.79
N SER A 243 17.38 -4.77 18.49
CA SER A 243 17.49 -3.39 18.03
C SER A 243 16.34 -2.57 18.62
N SER A 244 16.58 -1.29 18.90
CA SER A 244 15.56 -0.42 19.47
C SER A 244 15.51 0.90 18.72
N LEU A 245 14.34 1.55 18.72
CA LEU A 245 14.21 2.87 18.15
C LEU A 245 14.56 3.94 19.20
N SER A 246 15.30 4.98 18.80
CA SER A 246 15.62 6.12 19.67
C SER A 246 14.35 6.71 20.30
N THR A 247 14.43 7.11 21.57
CA THR A 247 13.37 7.84 22.28
C THR A 247 13.37 9.34 21.96
N SER A 248 14.43 9.84 21.33
CA SER A 248 14.57 11.22 20.90
C SER A 248 14.56 11.28 19.37
N GLU A 249 13.82 12.22 18.83
CA GLU A 249 13.75 12.50 17.39
C GLU A 249 14.54 13.75 17.01
N THR A 250 14.88 13.82 15.74
CA THR A 250 15.15 15.10 15.05
C THR A 250 13.89 15.50 14.30
N ARG A 251 13.25 16.58 14.72
CA ARG A 251 12.05 17.12 14.07
C ARG A 251 12.41 18.25 13.13
N SER A 252 11.90 18.18 11.92
CA SER A 252 12.09 19.19 10.87
C SER A 252 10.75 19.63 10.30
N SER A 253 10.56 20.93 10.10
CA SER A 253 9.45 21.50 9.32
C SER A 253 10.01 22.19 8.09
N PRO A 254 10.24 21.47 6.97
CA PRO A 254 10.86 22.04 5.79
C PRO A 254 10.10 23.25 5.26
N ALA A 255 10.77 24.40 5.17
CA ALA A 255 10.16 25.63 4.66
C ALA A 255 9.67 25.43 3.21
N GLY A 256 8.45 25.89 2.92
CA GLY A 256 7.80 25.68 1.62
C GLY A 256 6.92 24.43 1.53
N THR A 257 6.85 23.62 2.60
CA THR A 257 5.88 22.53 2.76
C THR A 257 4.72 22.96 3.66
N ALA A 258 3.63 22.20 3.64
CA ALA A 258 2.40 22.47 4.38
C ALA A 258 1.70 21.17 4.82
N VAL A 259 1.27 20.32 3.88
CA VAL A 259 0.38 19.17 4.12
C VAL A 259 1.05 17.88 3.68
N LEU A 260 2.19 17.57 4.31
CA LEU A 260 2.99 16.36 4.04
C LEU A 260 2.15 15.08 4.20
N PHE A 261 2.09 14.25 3.16
CA PHE A 261 1.34 13.00 3.16
C PHE A 261 2.26 11.79 2.94
N GLY A 262 2.17 11.19 1.76
CA GLY A 262 2.86 9.99 1.34
C GLY A 262 4.33 10.29 1.18
N SER A 263 5.16 9.28 1.41
CA SER A 263 6.60 9.48 1.42
C SER A 263 7.32 8.19 1.09
N ALA A 264 8.46 8.30 0.42
CA ALA A 264 9.35 7.18 0.13
C ALA A 264 10.80 7.63 0.24
N ALA A 265 11.66 6.78 0.79
CA ALA A 265 13.10 6.98 0.70
C ALA A 265 13.53 6.81 -0.76
N ILE A 266 14.33 7.74 -1.29
CA ILE A 266 14.81 7.65 -2.68
C ILE A 266 15.97 6.64 -2.71
N PRO A 267 15.86 5.54 -3.49
CA PRO A 267 16.89 4.51 -3.55
C PRO A 267 18.27 5.08 -3.89
N GLY A 268 19.31 4.60 -3.19
CA GLY A 268 20.69 5.04 -3.42
C GLY A 268 21.03 6.44 -2.87
N SER A 269 20.14 7.09 -2.12
CA SER A 269 20.38 8.40 -1.52
C SER A 269 19.88 8.48 -0.07
N THR A 270 20.18 9.59 0.62
CA THR A 270 19.56 9.94 1.91
C THR A 270 18.30 10.80 1.73
N SER A 271 17.95 11.18 0.51
CA SER A 271 16.81 12.04 0.22
C SER A 271 15.49 11.27 0.29
N LEU A 272 14.42 12.02 0.52
CA LEU A 272 13.06 11.53 0.56
C LEU A 272 12.26 12.16 -0.56
N PHE A 273 11.45 11.37 -1.25
CA PHE A 273 10.36 11.91 -2.06
C PHE A 273 9.12 11.97 -1.17
N VAL A 274 8.47 13.13 -1.10
CA VAL A 274 7.25 13.34 -0.30
C VAL A 274 6.19 14.01 -1.15
N THR A 275 4.93 13.64 -0.94
CA THR A 275 3.79 14.41 -1.47
C THR A 275 3.35 15.44 -0.45
N ASP A 276 2.85 16.54 -0.96
CA ASP A 276 2.22 17.59 -0.19
C ASP A 276 0.91 17.97 -0.85
N ALA A 277 -0.21 17.69 -0.18
CA ALA A 277 -1.55 17.89 -0.72
C ALA A 277 -1.86 19.36 -1.04
N SER A 278 -1.02 20.31 -0.62
CA SER A 278 -1.17 21.72 -0.99
C SER A 278 -0.61 22.08 -2.37
N PHE A 279 0.28 21.27 -2.96
CA PHE A 279 0.90 21.61 -4.24
C PHE A 279 1.37 20.44 -5.11
N GLY A 280 1.53 19.21 -4.63
CA GLY A 280 1.98 18.07 -5.44
C GLY A 280 3.08 17.24 -4.79
N GLY A 281 4.29 17.29 -5.32
CA GLY A 281 5.43 16.46 -4.90
C GLY A 281 6.69 17.28 -4.59
N ALA A 282 7.53 16.78 -3.70
CA ALA A 282 8.76 17.44 -3.27
C ALA A 282 9.88 16.43 -3.00
N VAL A 283 11.12 16.87 -3.18
CA VAL A 283 12.31 16.16 -2.73
C VAL A 283 12.83 16.85 -1.48
N LEU A 284 12.94 16.09 -0.39
CA LEU A 284 13.57 16.54 0.83
C LEU A 284 14.99 15.97 0.90
N SER A 285 15.98 16.84 1.07
CA SER A 285 17.33 16.40 1.44
C SER A 285 17.39 16.13 2.95
N VAL A 286 18.08 15.05 3.34
CA VAL A 286 18.32 14.71 4.74
C VAL A 286 19.81 14.72 5.01
N ASP A 287 20.23 15.56 5.96
CA ASP A 287 21.63 15.68 6.37
C ASP A 287 22.06 14.60 7.37
N SER A 288 23.34 14.58 7.74
CA SER A 288 23.89 13.60 8.69
C SER A 288 23.34 13.72 10.12
N SER A 289 22.65 14.82 10.44
CA SER A 289 21.94 15.00 11.72
C SER A 289 20.48 14.52 11.64
N ASN A 290 20.07 13.95 10.50
CA ASN A 290 18.70 13.57 10.17
C ASN A 290 17.73 14.74 10.05
N LYS A 291 18.25 15.95 9.81
CA LYS A 291 17.42 17.12 9.56
C LYS A 291 16.98 17.11 8.10
N ALA A 292 15.68 17.21 7.87
CA ALA A 292 15.08 17.29 6.55
C ALA A 292 14.89 18.74 6.11
N THR A 293 15.27 19.06 4.87
CA THR A 293 15.07 20.36 4.24
C THR A 293 14.50 20.20 2.84
N LEU A 294 13.66 21.15 2.40
CA LEU A 294 13.12 21.14 1.05
C LEU A 294 14.26 21.42 0.08
N ALA A 295 14.55 20.47 -0.80
CA ALA A 295 15.54 20.64 -1.87
C ALA A 295 14.84 21.13 -3.14
N GLU A 296 13.80 20.43 -3.57
CA GLU A 296 13.10 20.72 -4.83
C GLU A 296 11.58 20.50 -4.69
N LYS A 297 10.82 21.17 -5.56
CA LYS A 297 9.35 21.17 -5.51
C LYS A 297 8.73 21.10 -6.91
N GLY A 298 7.85 20.11 -7.09
CA GLY A 298 7.00 19.93 -8.25
C GLY A 298 5.56 20.32 -7.98
N VAL A 299 5.05 21.31 -8.71
CA VAL A 299 3.65 21.73 -8.62
C VAL A 299 2.80 20.97 -9.62
N ILE A 300 1.81 20.23 -9.13
CA ILE A 300 0.81 19.55 -9.95
C ILE A 300 -0.41 20.46 -10.06
N SER A 301 -0.64 21.00 -11.27
CA SER A 301 -1.82 21.80 -11.57
C SER A 301 -3.09 20.96 -11.53
N ASN A 302 -4.20 21.60 -11.15
CA ASN A 302 -5.53 20.99 -11.10
C ASN A 302 -5.61 19.71 -10.24
N GLN A 303 -4.77 19.60 -9.20
CA GLN A 303 -4.96 18.56 -8.18
C GLN A 303 -6.14 18.91 -7.28
N SER A 304 -6.76 17.91 -6.67
CA SER A 304 -7.62 18.11 -5.51
C SER A 304 -6.80 17.97 -4.23
N ALA A 305 -6.10 16.85 -4.09
CA ALA A 305 -5.13 16.58 -3.04
C ALA A 305 -4.24 15.41 -3.47
N THR A 306 -3.04 15.69 -3.97
CA THR A 306 -2.06 14.63 -4.28
C THR A 306 -1.46 14.11 -2.97
N CYS A 307 -1.71 12.84 -2.67
CA CYS A 307 -1.50 12.27 -1.34
C CYS A 307 -0.56 11.06 -1.35
N TRP A 308 -0.79 10.05 -2.17
CA TRP A 308 0.00 8.81 -2.09
C TRP A 308 1.17 8.81 -3.07
N VAL A 309 2.23 8.07 -2.71
CA VAL A 309 3.41 7.90 -3.55
C VAL A 309 4.01 6.51 -3.46
N THR A 310 4.52 6.03 -4.60
CA THR A 310 5.46 4.91 -4.65
C THR A 310 6.62 5.26 -5.59
N ILE A 311 7.77 4.61 -5.44
CA ILE A 311 8.91 4.74 -6.36
C ILE A 311 9.07 3.43 -7.12
N SER A 312 9.14 3.49 -8.45
CA SER A 312 9.41 2.29 -9.26
C SER A 312 10.90 2.05 -9.35
N ASP A 313 11.33 0.84 -8.99
CA ASP A 313 12.73 0.41 -9.15
C ASP A 313 13.15 0.31 -10.63
N VAL A 314 12.19 0.10 -11.54
CA VAL A 314 12.47 -0.03 -12.98
C VAL A 314 12.72 1.32 -13.64
N THR A 315 11.97 2.35 -13.25
CA THR A 315 12.10 3.69 -13.86
C THR A 315 12.94 4.64 -13.01
N GLY A 316 13.12 4.37 -11.71
CA GLY A 316 13.75 5.30 -10.77
C GLY A 316 12.92 6.54 -10.47
N THR A 317 11.64 6.57 -10.89
CA THR A 317 10.75 7.74 -10.76
C THR A 317 9.69 7.50 -9.69
N ALA A 318 9.19 8.60 -9.11
CA ALA A 318 8.04 8.57 -8.24
C ALA A 318 6.74 8.53 -9.05
N PHE A 319 5.76 7.77 -8.60
CA PHE A 319 4.38 7.80 -9.08
C PHE A 319 3.50 8.28 -7.95
N VAL A 320 2.66 9.28 -8.21
CA VAL A 320 1.79 9.90 -7.22
C VAL A 320 0.34 9.90 -7.66
N THR A 321 -0.56 9.87 -6.68
CA THR A 321 -2.00 9.84 -6.94
C THR A 321 -2.77 10.85 -6.11
N ASP A 322 -3.97 11.15 -6.60
CA ASP A 322 -4.91 12.10 -6.02
C ASP A 322 -6.22 11.40 -5.66
N ILE A 323 -6.81 11.80 -4.55
CA ILE A 323 -8.06 11.22 -4.03
C ILE A 323 -9.26 11.45 -4.95
N ALA A 324 -9.28 12.56 -5.71
CA ALA A 324 -10.44 12.98 -6.51
C ALA A 324 -10.09 13.33 -7.98
N VAL A 325 -8.84 13.08 -8.39
CA VAL A 325 -8.43 13.19 -9.79
C VAL A 325 -7.88 11.84 -10.25
N ASN A 326 -8.66 11.14 -11.07
CA ASN A 326 -8.33 9.80 -11.55
C ASN A 326 -7.24 9.82 -12.64
N ARG A 327 -6.00 10.00 -12.20
CA ARG A 327 -4.79 9.98 -13.03
C ARG A 327 -3.61 9.45 -12.23
N LEU A 328 -2.61 8.91 -12.93
CA LEU A 328 -1.29 8.63 -12.35
C LEU A 328 -0.30 9.67 -12.86
N VAL A 329 0.42 10.33 -11.95
CA VAL A 329 1.45 11.32 -12.32
C VAL A 329 2.83 10.74 -12.01
N GLN A 330 3.70 10.70 -13.02
CA GLN A 330 5.09 10.31 -12.89
C GLN A 330 5.96 11.55 -12.65
N MET A 331 6.80 11.51 -11.62
CA MET A 331 7.65 12.62 -11.22
C MET A 331 9.09 12.18 -11.04
N SER A 332 10.02 13.07 -11.37
CA SER A 332 11.45 12.90 -11.14
C SER A 332 11.76 12.83 -9.65
N THR A 333 12.54 11.84 -9.24
CA THR A 333 13.04 11.71 -7.85
C THR A 333 14.19 12.67 -7.55
N THR A 334 14.72 13.37 -8.56
CA THR A 334 15.81 14.34 -8.41
C THR A 334 15.29 15.72 -8.07
N ASP A 335 14.27 16.19 -8.79
CA ASP A 335 13.80 17.58 -8.75
C ASP A 335 12.27 17.72 -8.65
N ALA A 336 11.55 16.61 -8.48
CA ALA A 336 10.09 16.56 -8.47
C ALA A 336 9.43 17.15 -9.74
N SER A 337 10.14 17.32 -10.85
CA SER A 337 9.52 17.71 -12.11
C SER A 337 8.55 16.62 -12.60
N ILE A 338 7.44 17.04 -13.22
CA ILE A 338 6.48 16.10 -13.82
C ILE A 338 7.08 15.56 -15.12
N ILE A 339 7.19 14.24 -15.21
CA ILE A 339 7.70 13.52 -16.39
C ILE A 339 6.53 13.19 -17.33
N SER A 340 5.46 12.62 -16.77
CA SER A 340 4.27 12.22 -17.51
C SER A 340 3.04 12.23 -16.61
N SER A 341 1.86 12.25 -17.24
CA SER A 341 0.57 12.14 -16.55
C SER A 341 -0.35 11.27 -17.40
N THR A 342 -0.84 10.18 -16.82
CA THR A 342 -1.75 9.24 -17.48
C THR A 342 -3.15 9.45 -16.96
N ASP A 343 -4.05 9.89 -17.83
CA ASP A 343 -5.48 9.99 -17.52
C ASP A 343 -6.11 8.59 -17.44
N LEU A 344 -6.85 8.35 -16.37
CA LEU A 344 -7.53 7.08 -16.09
C LEU A 344 -9.05 7.25 -16.02
N SER A 345 -9.57 8.45 -16.30
CA SER A 345 -11.00 8.78 -16.21
C SER A 345 -11.91 7.83 -17.01
N ALA A 346 -11.40 7.25 -18.11
CA ALA A 346 -12.13 6.28 -18.93
C ALA A 346 -12.53 5.00 -18.18
N ASN A 347 -11.88 4.65 -17.07
CA ASN A 347 -12.25 3.50 -16.25
C ASN A 347 -13.42 3.79 -15.28
N GLY A 348 -13.85 5.06 -15.15
CA GLY A 348 -14.97 5.47 -14.30
C GLY A 348 -14.66 5.61 -12.81
N GLY A 349 -13.41 5.43 -12.39
CA GLY A 349 -12.99 5.63 -10.98
C GLY A 349 -13.00 7.10 -10.55
N PRO A 350 -13.27 7.41 -9.26
CA PRO A 350 -13.31 8.78 -8.74
C PRO A 350 -11.91 9.37 -8.50
N GLY A 351 -10.92 8.52 -8.23
CA GLY A 351 -9.55 8.87 -7.85
C GLY A 351 -8.85 7.64 -7.26
N LEU A 352 -7.60 7.79 -6.85
CA LEU A 352 -6.74 6.67 -6.45
C LEU A 352 -6.21 6.89 -5.03
N THR A 353 -6.68 6.06 -4.12
CA THR A 353 -6.30 6.00 -2.69
C THR A 353 -5.31 4.87 -2.45
N ASP A 354 -4.03 5.22 -2.34
CA ASP A 354 -2.88 4.32 -2.13
C ASP A 354 -2.40 3.57 -3.38
N LEU A 355 -1.11 3.28 -3.40
CA LEU A 355 -0.43 2.59 -4.50
C LEU A 355 0.88 1.96 -4.07
N ALA A 356 1.28 0.91 -4.79
CA ALA A 356 2.60 0.30 -4.67
C ALA A 356 3.14 -0.09 -6.03
N SER A 357 4.46 0.02 -6.19
CA SER A 357 5.21 -0.48 -7.34
C SER A 357 5.71 -1.90 -7.08
N GLY A 358 5.84 -2.69 -8.15
CA GLY A 358 6.43 -4.01 -8.11
C GLY A 358 6.81 -4.50 -9.50
N GLY A 359 8.10 -4.74 -9.72
CA GLY A 359 8.61 -5.07 -11.06
C GLY A 359 8.24 -3.96 -12.06
N ASN A 360 7.64 -4.36 -13.18
CA ASN A 360 7.24 -3.46 -14.27
C ASN A 360 5.92 -2.72 -14.01
N PHE A 361 5.30 -2.91 -12.84
CA PHE A 361 3.91 -2.51 -12.62
C PHE A 361 3.73 -1.56 -11.44
N VAL A 362 2.69 -0.73 -11.53
CA VAL A 362 2.12 0.02 -10.41
C VAL A 362 0.69 -0.47 -10.19
N TYR A 363 0.37 -0.77 -8.93
CA TYR A 363 -0.95 -1.17 -8.47
C TYR A 363 -1.54 -0.01 -7.68
N ALA A 364 -2.61 0.59 -8.19
CA ALA A 364 -3.26 1.74 -7.56
C ALA A 364 -4.67 1.36 -7.10
N LEU A 365 -4.94 1.52 -5.81
CA LEU A 365 -6.24 1.24 -5.22
C LEU A 365 -7.15 2.45 -5.44
N SER A 366 -8.37 2.20 -5.90
CA SER A 366 -9.47 3.16 -5.90
C SER A 366 -10.46 2.70 -4.85
N ALA A 367 -10.43 3.28 -3.64
CA ALA A 367 -11.51 3.09 -2.69
C ALA A 367 -12.83 3.52 -3.36
N GLY A 368 -13.89 2.72 -3.20
CA GLY A 368 -15.21 3.14 -3.64
C GLY A 368 -15.67 4.42 -2.92
N ASP A 369 -16.73 5.05 -3.40
CA ASP A 369 -17.33 6.24 -2.75
C ASP A 369 -18.78 5.98 -2.28
N GLY A 370 -19.23 4.73 -2.38
CA GLY A 370 -20.62 4.30 -2.14
C GLY A 370 -21.48 4.25 -3.39
N THR A 371 -21.04 4.86 -4.50
CA THR A 371 -21.66 4.76 -5.83
C THR A 371 -20.77 3.99 -6.80
N THR A 372 -19.47 4.24 -6.75
CA THR A 372 -18.44 3.52 -7.50
C THR A 372 -17.89 2.39 -6.66
N LYS A 373 -17.66 1.25 -7.30
CA LYS A 373 -17.09 0.07 -6.65
C LYS A 373 -15.61 0.27 -6.36
N THR A 374 -15.13 -0.38 -5.31
CA THR A 374 -13.69 -0.48 -5.04
C THR A 374 -13.02 -1.30 -6.13
N ALA A 375 -11.91 -0.80 -6.66
CA ALA A 375 -11.14 -1.45 -7.70
C ALA A 375 -9.64 -1.25 -7.51
N VAL A 376 -8.84 -2.12 -8.14
CA VAL A 376 -7.40 -1.92 -8.29
C VAL A 376 -7.08 -1.73 -9.76
N THR A 377 -6.46 -0.59 -10.08
CA THR A 377 -5.96 -0.31 -11.42
C THR A 377 -4.52 -0.79 -11.52
N VAL A 378 -4.23 -1.62 -12.53
CA VAL A 378 -2.88 -2.11 -12.81
C VAL A 378 -2.33 -1.33 -13.99
N LEU A 379 -1.15 -0.75 -13.80
CA LEU A 379 -0.46 0.03 -14.83
C LEU A 379 0.90 -0.59 -15.13
N ASP A 380 1.19 -0.82 -16.41
CA ASP A 380 2.54 -1.14 -16.88
C ASP A 380 3.32 0.17 -17.05
N VAL A 381 4.49 0.25 -16.42
CA VAL A 381 5.37 1.42 -16.42
C VAL A 381 6.72 1.15 -17.08
N SER A 382 6.90 0.00 -17.72
CA SER A 382 8.21 -0.46 -18.23
C SER A 382 8.62 0.13 -19.59
N GLU A 383 7.67 0.54 -20.43
CA GLU A 383 7.92 0.94 -21.83
C GLU A 383 7.88 2.48 -22.06
N GLY A 384 8.18 3.28 -21.04
CA GLY A 384 8.23 4.74 -21.11
C GLY A 384 6.85 5.40 -21.06
N GLU A 385 5.89 4.98 -21.90
CA GLU A 385 4.49 5.37 -21.74
C GLU A 385 3.78 4.43 -20.77
N VAL A 386 3.17 5.01 -19.73
CA VAL A 386 2.41 4.25 -18.75
C VAL A 386 1.07 3.81 -19.33
N LYS A 387 0.79 2.51 -19.30
CA LYS A 387 -0.42 1.91 -19.87
C LYS A 387 -1.26 1.27 -18.77
N GLN A 388 -2.54 1.63 -18.69
CA GLN A 388 -3.49 0.85 -17.89
C GLN A 388 -3.73 -0.50 -18.58
N ILE A 389 -3.34 -1.59 -17.92
CA ILE A 389 -3.53 -2.97 -18.44
C ILE A 389 -4.72 -3.68 -17.80
N GLN A 390 -5.19 -3.20 -16.65
CA GLN A 390 -6.35 -3.75 -15.97
C GLN A 390 -7.01 -2.71 -15.06
N HIS A 391 -8.34 -2.80 -14.91
CA HIS A 391 -9.10 -2.18 -13.84
C HIS A 391 -9.97 -3.25 -13.19
N PHE A 392 -9.54 -3.74 -12.02
CA PHE A 392 -10.05 -4.97 -11.42
C PHE A 392 -11.01 -4.67 -10.27
N ASP A 393 -12.28 -5.07 -10.44
CA ASP A 393 -13.31 -4.95 -9.39
C ASP A 393 -13.02 -5.91 -8.23
N VAL A 394 -12.85 -5.35 -7.03
CA VAL A 394 -12.57 -6.11 -5.81
C VAL A 394 -13.71 -6.04 -4.79
N SER A 395 -14.86 -5.48 -5.16
CA SER A 395 -16.00 -5.29 -4.24
C SER A 395 -16.54 -6.61 -3.63
N SER A 396 -16.36 -7.74 -4.32
CA SER A 396 -16.74 -9.06 -3.83
C SER A 396 -15.90 -9.55 -2.64
N THR A 397 -14.78 -8.89 -2.34
CA THR A 397 -13.88 -9.24 -1.22
C THR A 397 -14.29 -8.58 0.10
N GLY A 398 -15.38 -7.81 0.12
CA GLY A 398 -15.75 -6.96 1.26
C GLY A 398 -15.00 -5.63 1.29
N ALA A 399 -14.14 -5.37 0.30
CA ALA A 399 -13.51 -4.08 0.08
C ALA A 399 -14.56 -3.03 -0.30
N GLY A 400 -14.58 -1.91 0.43
CA GLY A 400 -15.53 -0.82 0.24
C GLY A 400 -14.84 0.54 0.21
N LYS A 401 -15.63 1.59 0.44
CA LYS A 401 -15.14 2.97 0.55
C LYS A 401 -14.13 3.22 1.66
N ASN A 402 -14.07 2.29 2.61
CA ASN A 402 -13.13 2.34 3.71
C ASN A 402 -11.79 1.71 3.36
N SER A 403 -11.61 1.04 2.22
CA SER A 403 -10.38 0.28 1.91
C SER A 403 -9.13 1.16 2.03
N GLN A 404 -8.02 0.61 2.56
CA GLN A 404 -6.80 1.36 2.88
C GLN A 404 -5.54 0.55 2.61
N GLY A 405 -4.44 1.26 2.34
CA GLY A 405 -3.15 0.64 2.18
C GLY A 405 -2.97 0.00 0.83
N MET A 406 -1.73 -0.09 0.35
CA MET A 406 -1.36 -0.96 -0.74
C MET A 406 0.09 -1.40 -0.52
N THR A 407 0.35 -2.70 -0.63
CA THR A 407 1.71 -3.25 -0.59
C THR A 407 1.82 -4.47 -1.49
N VAL A 408 3.04 -4.78 -1.92
CA VAL A 408 3.34 -5.83 -2.90
C VAL A 408 4.33 -6.80 -2.27
N LEU A 409 4.13 -8.10 -2.51
CA LEU A 409 5.16 -9.12 -2.33
C LEU A 409 5.84 -9.39 -3.66
N MET A 410 7.17 -9.29 -3.68
CA MET A 410 8.04 -9.62 -4.81
C MET A 410 8.38 -11.12 -4.88
#